data_AF-A0A841LJU2-F1
#
_entry.id   AF-A0A841LJU2-F1
#
_cell.length_a   1.000
_cell.length_b   1.000
_cell.length_c   1.000
_cell.angle_alpha   90.00
_cell.angle_beta   90.00
_cell.angle_gamma   90.00
#
_symmetry.space_group_name_H-M   'P 1'
#
loop_
_entity.id
_entity.type
_entity.pdbx_description
1 polymer ?
#
loop_
_entity_poly.entity_id
_entity_poly.type
_entity_poly.pdbx_seq_one_letter_code
_entity_poly.pdbx_strand_id
1 'polypeptide(L)' 'MPAPISARRPVRRLRRARSGAGAAPIEVSMDGISVRIGRGADATLIAAVLDALKASR' A
#
# COMPACT_ATOMS: atom_id res chain seq x y z
N MET A 1 33.76 -3.71 22.63
CA MET A 1 33.45 -2.68 21.64
C MET A 1 32.15 -3.07 20.91
N PRO A 2 31.01 -2.40 21.13
CA PRO A 2 29.77 -2.73 20.42
C PRO A 2 29.73 -2.04 19.03
N ALA A 3 29.40 -2.80 17.99
CA ALA A 3 29.25 -2.32 16.62
C ALA A 3 27.83 -1.77 16.36
N PRO A 4 27.63 -0.83 15.44
CA PRO A 4 26.36 -0.13 15.28
C PRO A 4 25.29 -1.04 14.67
N ILE A 5 24.13 -1.05 15.31
CA ILE A 5 22.91 -1.70 14.82
C ILE A 5 22.43 -0.91 13.60
N SER A 6 22.78 -1.39 12.41
CA SER A 6 22.28 -0.83 11.15
C SER A 6 20.76 -0.99 11.12
N ALA A 7 20.04 0.13 11.20
CA ALA A 7 18.59 0.17 11.19
C ALA A 7 18.09 -0.53 9.91
N ARG A 8 17.51 -1.73 10.06
CA ARG A 8 16.80 -2.43 8.99
C ARG A 8 15.57 -1.61 8.63
N ARG A 9 15.74 -0.67 7.69
CA ARG A 9 14.63 -0.05 6.96
C ARG A 9 13.80 -1.20 6.39
N PRO A 10 12.49 -1.29 6.64
CA PRO A 10 11.70 -2.39 6.13
C PRO A 10 11.73 -2.31 4.61
N VAL A 11 12.48 -3.21 3.99
CA VAL A 11 12.49 -3.39 2.55
C VAL A 11 11.09 -3.87 2.20
N ARG A 12 10.24 -2.94 1.77
CA ARG A 12 8.88 -3.22 1.32
C ARG A 12 9.04 -4.19 0.15
N ARG A 13 8.86 -5.49 0.43
CA ARG A 13 8.92 -6.55 -0.58
C ARG A 13 7.92 -6.17 -1.66
N LEU A 14 8.42 -5.62 -2.75
CA LEU A 14 7.63 -5.34 -3.94
C LEU A 14 7.24 -6.72 -4.46
N ARG A 15 6.08 -7.23 -4.01
CA ARG A 15 5.51 -8.46 -4.54
C ARG A 15 5.44 -8.24 -6.04
N ARG A 16 6.31 -8.93 -6.79
CA ARG A 16 6.31 -8.96 -8.25
C ARG A 16 4.86 -9.16 -8.65
N ALA A 17 4.23 -8.12 -9.17
CA ALA A 17 2.91 -8.24 -9.74
C ALA A 17 3.09 -9.27 -10.84
N ARG A 18 2.40 -10.41 -10.73
CA ARG A 18 2.21 -11.27 -11.89
C ARG A 18 1.44 -10.40 -12.86
N SER A 19 2.14 -9.76 -13.79
CA SER A 19 1.54 -9.16 -14.98
C SER A 19 1.02 -10.32 -15.85
N GLY A 20 0.02 -11.03 -15.35
CA GLY A 20 -0.95 -11.66 -16.24
C GLY A 20 -1.69 -10.53 -16.93
N ALA A 21 -1.88 -10.64 -18.25
CA ALA A 21 -2.47 -9.65 -19.13
C ALA A 21 -3.82 -9.11 -18.62
N GLY A 22 -3.77 -8.14 -17.70
CA GLY A 22 -4.92 -7.59 -16.99
C GLY A 22 -4.61 -6.17 -16.56
N ALA A 23 -5.65 -5.33 -16.50
CA ALA A 23 -5.56 -3.93 -16.11
C ALA A 23 -4.78 -3.76 -14.81
N ALA A 24 -3.89 -2.76 -14.78
CA ALA A 24 -3.07 -2.46 -13.61
C ALA A 24 -3.95 -2.10 -12.39
N PRO A 25 -3.53 -2.46 -11.15
CA PRO A 25 -4.23 -2.06 -9.94
C PRO A 25 -4.23 -0.53 -9.79
N ILE A 26 -5.28 0.02 -9.18
CA ILE A 26 -5.39 1.45 -8.89
C ILE A 26 -4.49 1.77 -7.70
N GLU A 27 -3.73 2.85 -7.79
CA GLU A 27 -2.87 3.33 -6.70
C GLU A 27 -3.35 4.72 -6.27
N VAL A 28 -3.57 4.89 -4.96
CA VAL A 28 -4.07 6.13 -4.36
C VAL A 28 -3.08 6.57 -3.28
N SER A 29 -2.80 7.87 -3.21
CA SER A 29 -1.93 8.45 -2.19
C SER A 29 -2.69 9.48 -1.37
N MET A 30 -2.70 9.32 -0.05
CA MET A 30 -3.36 10.21 0.91
C MET A 30 -2.38 10.49 2.05
N ASP A 31 -2.02 11.75 2.30
CA ASP A 31 -1.18 12.14 3.45
C ASP A 31 0.14 11.35 3.61
N GLY A 32 0.75 10.95 2.50
CA GLY A 32 1.97 10.13 2.50
C GLY A 32 1.72 8.62 2.68
N ILE A 33 0.47 8.21 2.83
CA ILE A 33 0.02 6.81 2.84
C ILE A 33 -0.34 6.38 1.41
N SER A 34 0.31 5.33 0.92
CA SER A 34 0.00 4.74 -0.37
C SER A 34 -0.93 3.53 -0.22
N VAL A 35 -2.08 3.56 -0.89
CA VAL A 35 -3.08 2.50 -0.95
C VAL A 35 -3.05 1.87 -2.35
N ARG A 36 -3.08 0.54 -2.41
CA ARG A 36 -3.09 -0.22 -3.67
C ARG A 36 -4.34 -1.08 -3.75
N ILE A 37 -5.16 -0.85 -4.76
CA ILE A 37 -6.47 -1.47 -4.95
C ILE A 37 -6.34 -2.51 -6.05
N GLY A 38 -6.45 -3.79 -5.65
CA GLY A 38 -6.47 -4.91 -6.58
C GLY A 38 -7.78 -5.00 -7.37
N ARG A 39 -7.75 -5.72 -8.49
CA ARG A 39 -8.96 -6.02 -9.26
C ARG A 39 -9.92 -6.85 -8.43
N GLY A 40 -11.21 -6.51 -8.47
CA GLY A 40 -12.25 -7.21 -7.70
C GLY A 40 -12.28 -6.84 -6.22
N ALA A 41 -11.53 -5.83 -5.80
CA ALA A 41 -11.68 -5.25 -4.47
C ALA A 41 -13.09 -4.64 -4.33
N ASP A 42 -13.70 -4.88 -3.16
CA ASP A 42 -15.05 -4.41 -2.85
C ASP A 42 -15.07 -2.88 -2.76
N ALA A 43 -15.99 -2.25 -3.50
CA ALA A 43 -16.10 -0.79 -3.57
C ALA A 43 -16.47 -0.16 -2.23
N THR A 44 -17.30 -0.83 -1.43
CA THR A 44 -17.70 -0.38 -0.09
C THR A 44 -16.52 -0.40 0.86
N LEU A 45 -15.72 -1.47 0.82
CA LEU A 45 -14.50 -1.57 1.62
C LEU A 45 -13.47 -0.52 1.22
N ILE A 46 -13.28 -0.29 -0.09
CA ILE A 46 -12.39 0.76 -0.59
C ILE A 46 -12.85 2.12 -0.05
N ALA A 47 -14.13 2.45 -0.19
CA ALA A 47 -14.68 3.72 0.28
C ALA A 47 -14.48 3.89 1.81
N ALA A 48 -14.78 2.86 2.60
CA ALA A 48 -14.62 2.88 4.04
C ALA A 48 -13.15 3.10 4.46
N VAL A 49 -12.21 2.44 3.78
CA VAL A 49 -10.77 2.62 4.06
C VAL A 49 -10.32 4.06 3.74
N LEU A 50 -10.73 4.59 2.58
CA LEU A 50 -10.37 5.96 2.20
C LEU A 50 -11.01 6.99 3.15
N ASP A 51 -12.25 6.78 3.56
CA ASP A 51 -12.94 7.66 4.52
C ASP A 51 -12.27 7.64 5.89
N ALA A 52 -11.93 6.45 6.40
CA ALA A 52 -11.18 6.31 7.66
C ALA A 52 -9.80 6.98 7.62
N LEU A 53 -9.09 6.86 6.50
CA LEU A 53 -7.79 7.54 6.31
C LEU A 53 -7.95 9.06 6.29
N LYS A 54 -9.01 9.56 5.67
CA LYS A 54 -9.35 10.99 5.64
C LYS A 54 -9.73 11.52 7.03
N ALA A 55 -10.47 10.73 7.81
CA ALA A 55 -10.92 11.10 9.16
C ALA A 55 -9.81 11.03 10.22
N SER A 56 -8.73 10.29 9.94
CA SER A 56 -7.58 10.14 10.84
C SER A 56 -6.60 11.34 10.80
N ARG A 57 -6.99 12.46 10.17
CA ARG A 57 -6.19 13.68 10.05
C ARG A 57 -6.89 14.89 10.67
#